data_AF-A0A945V535-F1
#
_entry.id   AF-A0A945V535-F1
#
_cell.length_a   1.000
_cell.length_b   1.000
_cell.length_c   1.000
_cell.angle_alpha   90.00
_cell.angle_beta   90.00
_cell.angle_gamma   90.00
#
_symmetry.space_group_name_H-M   'P 1'
#
loop_
_entity.id
_entity.type
_entity.pdbx_description
1 polymer ?
#
loop_
_entity_poly.entity_id
_entity_poly.type
_entity_poly.pdbx_seq_one_letter_code
_entity_poly.pdbx_strand_id
1 'polypeptide(L)'
;KKELKNNKEEAQKAFTKIGVLMAAARRTNQALHPTNLHVNEALFPNDTVQSRMPEPGWLEHWLDKQIQFDKTWEGKVSGRILQNLGILLKQTFNSVQDLNKFRKSLSSTVTQNPIAA
;
A
#
# COMPACT_ATOMS: atom_id res chain seq x y z
N LYS A 1 15.90 3.96 -21.30
CA LYS A 1 16.34 4.77 -20.13
C LYS A 1 15.82 6.23 -20.12
N LYS A 2 15.00 6.69 -21.10
CA LYS A 2 14.54 8.09 -21.21
C LYS A 2 13.12 8.34 -20.67
N GLU A 3 12.34 7.30 -20.38
CA GLU A 3 10.91 7.42 -20.02
C GLU A 3 10.65 7.66 -18.52
N LEU A 4 11.62 7.43 -17.64
CA LEU A 4 11.42 7.54 -16.19
C LEU A 4 11.45 8.98 -15.65
N LYS A 5 11.81 9.97 -16.48
CA LYS A 5 11.91 11.37 -16.04
C LYS A 5 10.59 12.14 -16.12
N ASN A 6 9.60 11.66 -16.88
CA ASN A 6 8.40 12.43 -17.18
C ASN A 6 7.20 12.14 -16.27
N ASN A 7 7.34 11.27 -15.26
CA ASN A 7 6.17 10.86 -14.48
C ASN A 7 6.32 10.92 -12.95
N LYS A 8 7.11 11.87 -12.47
CA LYS A 8 7.33 12.07 -11.04
C LYS A 8 6.04 12.38 -10.30
N GLU A 9 5.16 13.22 -10.85
CA GLU A 9 3.90 13.59 -10.22
C GLU A 9 2.90 12.43 -10.18
N GLU A 10 2.76 11.67 -11.27
CA GLU A 10 1.90 10.49 -11.29
C GLU A 10 2.44 9.40 -10.36
N ALA A 11 3.76 9.19 -10.32
CA ALA A 11 4.39 8.31 -9.36
C ALA A 11 4.09 8.76 -7.91
N GLN A 12 4.23 10.05 -7.58
CA GLN A 12 3.89 10.57 -6.25
C GLN A 12 2.42 10.32 -5.90
N LYS A 13 1.49 10.54 -6.85
CA LYS A 13 0.06 10.24 -6.66
C LYS A 13 -0.20 8.75 -6.44
N ALA A 14 0.45 7.88 -7.22
CA ALA A 14 0.30 6.44 -7.10
C ALA A 14 0.84 5.93 -5.76
N PHE A 15 2.07 6.32 -5.38
CA PHE A 15 2.69 5.92 -4.12
C PHE A 15 1.94 6.44 -2.90
N THR A 16 1.46 7.68 -2.92
CA THR A 16 0.64 8.22 -1.82
C THR A 16 -0.73 7.54 -1.72
N LYS A 17 -1.38 7.22 -2.86
CA LYS A 17 -2.64 6.47 -2.87
C LYS A 17 -2.47 5.06 -2.28
N ILE A 18 -1.49 4.31 -2.75
CA ILE A 18 -1.17 2.96 -2.25
C ILE A 18 -0.77 3.04 -0.76
N GLY A 19 0.09 4.00 -0.40
CA GLY A 19 0.51 4.21 0.98
C GLY A 19 -0.63 4.46 1.95
N VAL A 20 -1.63 5.27 1.56
CA VAL A 20 -2.84 5.48 2.37
C VAL A 20 -3.65 4.19 2.53
N LEU A 21 -3.75 3.35 1.50
CA LEU A 21 -4.47 2.08 1.59
C LEU A 21 -3.74 1.10 2.52
N MET A 22 -2.42 0.94 2.35
CA MET A 22 -1.61 0.02 3.14
C MET A 22 -1.52 0.43 4.61
N ALA A 23 -1.33 1.72 4.89
CA ALA A 23 -1.18 2.23 6.26
C ALA A 23 -2.52 2.36 7.00
N ALA A 24 -3.65 2.30 6.28
CA ALA A 24 -5.01 2.43 6.84
C ALA A 24 -5.78 1.11 6.92
N ALA A 25 -5.10 -0.03 6.97
CA ALA A 25 -5.71 -1.37 6.97
C ALA A 25 -6.88 -1.53 7.96
N ARG A 26 -6.85 -0.83 9.11
CA ARG A 26 -7.98 -0.80 10.08
C ARG A 26 -9.30 -0.23 9.58
N ARG A 27 -9.31 0.52 8.49
CA ARG A 27 -10.54 1.13 7.95
C ARG A 27 -11.37 0.16 7.10
N THR A 28 -10.81 -1.00 6.75
CA THR A 28 -11.54 -2.07 6.07
C THR A 28 -11.85 -3.17 7.08
N ASN A 29 -13.14 -3.45 7.28
CA ASN A 29 -13.63 -4.44 8.23
C ASN A 29 -13.28 -5.90 7.84
N GLN A 30 -12.70 -6.08 6.66
CA GLN A 30 -12.27 -7.37 6.14
C GLN A 30 -10.77 -7.30 5.89
N ALA A 31 -10.03 -8.26 6.44
CA ALA A 31 -8.63 -8.45 6.08
C ALA A 31 -8.57 -8.65 4.57
N LEU A 32 -7.88 -7.74 3.86
CA LEU A 32 -7.63 -7.93 2.44
C LEU A 32 -6.83 -9.21 2.30
N HIS A 33 -7.39 -10.20 1.58
CA HIS A 33 -6.70 -11.44 1.30
C HIS A 33 -5.28 -11.13 0.80
N PRO A 34 -4.25 -11.83 1.30
CA PRO A 34 -2.90 -11.62 0.82
C PRO A 34 -2.89 -11.87 -0.68
N THR A 35 -2.72 -10.81 -1.44
CA THR A 35 -2.63 -10.85 -2.91
C THR A 35 -1.33 -11.50 -3.39
N ASN A 36 -0.47 -11.96 -2.46
CA ASN A 36 0.75 -12.69 -2.74
C ASN A 36 0.73 -14.05 -2.03
N LEU A 37 -0.13 -14.96 -2.47
CA LEU A 37 0.08 -16.38 -2.23
C LEU A 37 1.19 -16.84 -3.19
N HIS A 38 2.24 -17.45 -2.68
CA HIS A 38 3.35 -17.90 -3.52
C HIS A 38 2.87 -19.04 -4.41
N VAL A 39 3.06 -18.89 -5.72
CA VAL A 39 2.91 -19.97 -6.70
C VAL A 39 4.21 -20.79 -6.71
N ASN A 40 4.12 -22.11 -6.63
CA ASN A 40 5.28 -22.99 -6.75
C ASN A 40 5.71 -23.07 -8.22
N GLU A 41 6.94 -22.66 -8.52
CA GLU A 41 7.51 -22.64 -9.87
C GLU A 41 7.44 -24.02 -10.55
N ALA A 42 7.68 -25.10 -9.80
CA ALA A 42 7.65 -26.46 -10.33
C ALA A 42 6.23 -26.93 -10.74
N LEU A 43 5.20 -26.17 -10.36
CA LEU A 43 3.80 -26.50 -10.60
C LEU A 43 3.10 -25.49 -11.53
N PHE A 44 3.84 -24.59 -12.16
CA PHE A 44 3.30 -23.71 -13.20
C PHE A 44 2.89 -24.53 -14.44
N PRO A 45 1.72 -24.28 -15.06
CA PRO A 45 0.72 -23.23 -14.76
C PRO A 45 -0.42 -23.65 -13.81
N ASN A 46 -0.36 -24.87 -13.26
CA ASN A 46 -1.48 -25.47 -12.52
C ASN A 46 -1.64 -24.93 -11.09
N ASP A 47 -0.57 -24.43 -10.49
CA ASP A 47 -0.58 -23.82 -9.15
C ASP A 47 -0.89 -22.33 -9.25
N THR A 48 -2.19 -22.02 -9.30
CA THR A 48 -2.67 -20.63 -9.24
C THR A 48 -2.94 -20.20 -7.79
N VAL A 49 -2.84 -18.91 -7.50
CA VAL A 49 -3.17 -18.30 -6.20
C VAL A 49 -4.56 -18.71 -5.67
N GLN A 50 -5.49 -19.05 -6.59
CA GLN A 50 -6.85 -19.51 -6.26
C GLN A 50 -6.96 -21.03 -6.09
N SER A 51 -6.07 -21.82 -6.72
CA SER A 51 -6.13 -23.29 -6.71
C SER A 51 -5.84 -23.90 -5.33
N ARG A 52 -5.16 -23.15 -4.46
CA ARG A 52 -4.92 -23.50 -3.05
C ARG A 52 -5.42 -22.41 -2.12
N MET A 53 -6.65 -21.92 -2.35
CA MET A 53 -7.30 -21.13 -1.32
C MET A 53 -7.32 -21.97 -0.04
N PRO A 54 -6.59 -21.55 1.01
CA PRO A 54 -6.54 -22.36 2.20
C PRO A 54 -7.90 -22.27 2.92
N GLU A 55 -8.16 -23.25 3.79
CA GLU A 55 -9.43 -23.40 4.49
C GLU A 55 -9.98 -22.06 5.05
N PRO A 56 -11.31 -21.86 5.08
CA PRO A 56 -11.89 -20.68 5.70
C PRO A 56 -11.30 -20.42 7.10
N GLY A 57 -10.79 -19.21 7.32
CA GLY A 57 -10.13 -18.82 8.58
C GLY A 57 -8.63 -19.11 8.68
N TRP A 58 -7.98 -19.67 7.63
CA TRP A 58 -6.52 -19.89 7.64
C TRP A 58 -5.73 -18.60 7.89
N LEU A 59 -6.18 -17.49 7.30
CA LEU A 59 -5.50 -16.21 7.37
C LEU A 59 -5.54 -15.68 8.79
N GLU A 60 -6.71 -15.77 9.42
CA GLU A 60 -6.90 -15.41 10.83
C GLU A 60 -6.04 -16.30 11.72
N HIS A 61 -6.03 -17.62 11.51
CA HIS A 61 -5.17 -18.53 12.25
C HIS A 61 -3.67 -18.21 12.08
N TRP A 62 -3.22 -17.95 10.85
CA TRP A 62 -1.83 -17.60 10.56
C TRP A 62 -1.43 -16.28 11.20
N LEU A 63 -2.26 -15.24 11.04
CA LEU A 63 -2.08 -13.92 11.64
C LEU A 63 -2.05 -14.00 13.17
N ASP A 64 -3.02 -14.68 13.80
CA ASP A 64 -3.18 -14.67 15.25
C ASP A 64 -2.27 -15.67 15.97
N LYS A 65 -2.05 -16.86 15.41
CA LYS A 65 -1.40 -17.97 16.13
C LYS A 65 0.04 -18.20 15.72
N GLN A 66 0.40 -17.92 14.46
CA GLN A 66 1.74 -18.22 13.97
C GLN A 66 2.65 -16.98 14.02
N ILE A 67 2.21 -15.89 13.39
CA ILE A 67 3.01 -14.65 13.38
C ILE A 67 2.61 -13.65 14.47
N GLN A 68 1.49 -13.90 15.16
CA GLN A 68 0.95 -13.06 16.24
C GLN A 68 0.92 -11.57 15.84
N PHE A 69 0.35 -11.30 14.66
CA PHE A 69 0.27 -9.97 14.07
C PHE A 69 -0.82 -9.15 14.74
N ASP A 70 -0.50 -8.66 15.92
CA ASP A 70 -1.38 -7.86 16.75
C ASP A 70 -1.36 -6.37 16.35
N LYS A 71 -2.12 -5.58 17.11
CA LYS A 71 -2.21 -4.12 16.95
C LYS A 71 -0.86 -3.41 17.07
N THR A 72 0.10 -3.99 17.80
CA THR A 72 1.43 -3.43 18.02
C THR A 72 2.27 -3.56 16.76
N TRP A 73 2.29 -4.76 16.17
CA TRP A 73 2.99 -5.02 14.91
C TRP A 73 2.39 -4.25 13.74
N GLU A 74 1.06 -4.15 13.68
CA GLU A 74 0.39 -3.33 12.69
C GLU A 74 0.82 -1.85 12.78
N GLY A 75 0.92 -1.31 14.00
CA GLY A 75 1.42 0.05 14.24
C GLY A 75 2.86 0.24 13.74
N LYS A 76 3.75 -0.74 13.97
CA LYS A 76 5.13 -0.72 13.47
C LYS A 76 5.19 -0.75 11.94
N VAL A 77 4.39 -1.59 11.30
CA VAL A 77 4.30 -1.67 9.83
C VAL A 77 3.80 -0.34 9.25
N SER A 78 2.72 0.19 9.79
CA SER A 78 2.16 1.49 9.38
C SER A 78 3.19 2.62 9.55
N GLY A 79 3.88 2.68 10.70
CA GLY A 79 4.95 3.64 10.95
C GLY A 79 6.10 3.52 9.95
N ARG A 80 6.52 2.30 9.61
CA ARG A 80 7.59 2.08 8.64
C ARG A 80 7.19 2.47 7.22
N ILE A 81 5.94 2.23 6.83
CA ILE A 81 5.39 2.71 5.55
C ILE A 81 5.45 4.24 5.50
N LEU A 82 4.97 4.93 6.53
CA LEU A 82 5.00 6.40 6.60
C LEU A 82 6.43 6.94 6.54
N GLN A 83 7.37 6.32 7.26
CA GLN A 83 8.78 6.71 7.24
C GLN A 83 9.40 6.54 5.83
N ASN A 84 9.20 5.37 5.20
CA ASN A 84 9.73 5.09 3.86
C ASN A 84 9.16 6.05 2.81
N LEU A 85 7.84 6.31 2.87
CA LEU A 85 7.19 7.31 2.01
C LEU A 85 7.71 8.71 2.29
N GLY A 86 8.01 9.03 3.54
CA GLY A 86 8.56 10.32 3.90
C GLY A 86 9.96 10.55 3.32
N ILE A 87 10.81 9.53 3.33
CA ILE A 87 12.11 9.54 2.65
C ILE A 87 11.94 9.72 1.14
N LEU A 88 11.05 8.93 0.53
CA LEU A 88 10.79 8.96 -0.92
C LEU A 88 10.27 10.33 -1.40
N LEU A 89 9.37 10.93 -0.62
CA LEU A 89 8.68 12.17 -0.95
C LEU A 89 9.37 13.43 -0.39
N LYS A 90 10.44 13.23 0.40
CA LYS A 90 11.17 14.30 1.11
C LYS A 90 10.25 15.13 2.02
N GLN A 91 9.34 14.47 2.72
CA GLN A 91 8.37 15.09 3.63
C GLN A 91 8.14 14.19 4.85
N THR A 92 7.90 14.76 6.03
CA THR A 92 7.57 13.96 7.22
C THR A 92 6.08 13.66 7.28
N PHE A 93 5.72 12.41 7.58
CA PHE A 93 4.34 11.98 7.85
C PHE A 93 4.28 11.33 9.23
N ASN A 94 3.61 11.99 10.18
CA ASN A 94 3.44 11.46 11.54
C ASN A 94 2.21 10.55 11.64
N SER A 95 1.28 10.70 10.70
CA SER A 95 0.03 9.96 10.67
C SER A 95 -0.43 9.66 9.23
N VAL A 96 -1.32 8.68 9.10
CA VAL A 96 -1.97 8.37 7.81
C VAL A 96 -2.85 9.54 7.34
N GLN A 97 -3.37 10.33 8.27
CA GLN A 97 -4.11 11.55 8.01
C GLN A 97 -3.23 12.59 7.31
N ASP A 98 -1.98 12.75 7.74
CA ASP A 98 -1.02 13.67 7.11
C ASP A 98 -0.70 13.21 5.68
N LEU A 99 -0.44 11.91 5.49
CA LEU A 99 -0.23 11.34 4.16
C LEU A 99 -1.46 11.54 3.25
N ASN A 100 -2.68 11.39 3.79
CA ASN A 100 -3.91 11.59 3.03
C ASN A 100 -4.17 13.07 2.69
N LYS A 101 -3.81 14.01 3.58
CA LYS A 101 -3.84 15.45 3.27
C LYS A 101 -2.88 15.78 2.13
N PHE A 102 -1.65 15.26 2.19
CA PHE A 102 -0.67 15.41 1.11
C PHE A 102 -1.15 14.80 -0.21
N ARG A 103 -1.73 13.59 -0.18
CA ARG A 103 -2.35 12.98 -1.36
C ARG A 103 -3.39 13.91 -2.01
N LYS A 104 -4.23 14.55 -1.19
CA LYS A 104 -5.26 15.48 -1.68
C LYS A 104 -4.66 16.77 -2.24
N SER A 105 -3.59 17.32 -1.65
CA SER A 105 -2.93 18.51 -2.21
C SER A 105 -2.33 18.23 -3.59
N LEU A 106 -1.78 17.03 -3.82
CA LEU A 106 -1.28 16.62 -5.15
C LEU A 106 -2.38 16.55 -6.22
N SER A 107 -3.63 16.29 -5.85
CA SER A 107 -4.75 16.35 -6.79
C SER A 107 -5.24 17.78 -7.07
N SER A 108 -5.09 18.69 -6.10
CA SER A 108 -5.51 20.09 -6.25
C SER A 108 -4.54 20.92 -7.12
N THR A 109 -3.25 20.60 -7.12
CA THR A 109 -2.23 21.33 -7.90
C THR A 109 -2.41 21.17 -9.43
N VAL A 110 -3.05 20.09 -9.90
CA VAL A 110 -3.22 19.84 -11.35
C VAL A 110 -4.32 20.71 -11.99
N THR A 111 -5.13 21.42 -11.21
CA THR A 111 -6.21 22.28 -11.74
C THR A 111 -5.80 23.74 -11.93
N GLN A 112 -4.55 24.14 -11.62
CA GLN A 112 -4.08 25.50 -11.86
C GLN A 112 -3.07 25.57 -13.00
N ASN A 113 -3.57 25.42 -14.23
CA ASN A 113 -2.92 26.01 -15.41
C ASN A 113 -3.96 26.93 -16.06
N PRO A 114 -3.99 28.24 -15.73
CA PRO A 114 -4.80 29.19 -16.48
C PRO A 114 -4.17 29.28 -17.87
N ILE A 115 -4.98 28.98 -18.89
CA ILE A 115 -4.64 29.27 -20.28
C ILE A 115 -4.34 30.77 -20.35
N ALA A 116 -3.08 31.10 -20.58
CA ALA A 116 -2.63 32.45 -20.90
C ALA A 116 -2.54 32.58 -22.42
N ALA A 117 -3.11 33.69 -22.91
CA ALA A 117 -3.24 34.18 -24.28
C ALA A 117 -4.39 33.61 -25.10
#